data_AF-R5AHN8-F1
#
_entry.id   AF-R5AHN8-F1
#
_cell.length_a   1.000
_cell.length_b   1.000
_cell.length_c   1.000
_cell.angle_alpha   90.00
_cell.angle_beta   90.00
_cell.angle_gamma   90.00
#
_symmetry.space_group_name_H-M   'P 1'
#
loop_
_entity.id
_entity.type
_entity.pdbx_description
1 polymer ?
#
loop_
_entity_poly.entity_id
_entity_poly.type
_entity_poly.pdbx_seq_one_letter_code
_entity_poly.pdbx_strand_id
1 'polypeptide(L)'
;MNESLASLGGRLHFYDAAAPIVTYESLDHSKVYRASRYDRGEDYLNCPMTREEYIAFYRALVTAETAPLHEFETPRVFEGCMPVEVMAKRGEMTLAYGPMKPVGLEIGGKRPFAVVQLRQDDADGTLFNIVGFQTNLKFPEQRRVFGMIPGLENAEYARYGVMHRNTFLESPKLLHADYQVRERPGLFFAGQITGVEGYVESASSGLLAGIEMARWLDGKPPVDFPATTAIGALAHYVSGYRGSDFQPMNVTFGIMTPLPEPPKNKRERYLKMAERALEIVKELKTNC
;
A
#
# COMPACT_ATOMS: atom_id res chain seq x y z
N MET A 1 15.65 -9.31 -13.28
CA MET A 1 14.59 -10.29 -13.62
C MET A 1 14.96 -10.92 -14.98
N ASN A 2 15.08 -12.25 -15.06
CA ASN A 2 15.72 -12.99 -16.17
C ASN A 2 15.09 -12.79 -17.56
N GLU A 3 15.89 -12.96 -18.61
CA GLU A 3 15.48 -12.96 -20.03
C GLU A 3 14.30 -13.92 -20.31
N SER A 4 14.18 -15.02 -19.56
CA SER A 4 13.09 -16.00 -19.69
C SER A 4 11.70 -15.48 -19.34
N LEU A 5 11.59 -14.40 -18.54
CA LEU A 5 10.31 -13.72 -18.31
C LEU A 5 10.01 -12.70 -19.42
N ALA A 6 11.00 -12.34 -20.24
CA ALA A 6 10.81 -11.41 -21.37
C ALA A 6 10.05 -12.07 -22.50
N SER A 7 10.29 -13.37 -22.69
CA SER A 7 9.68 -14.16 -23.75
C SER A 7 8.18 -14.39 -23.59
N LEU A 8 7.60 -14.07 -22.44
CA LEU A 8 6.14 -14.12 -22.21
C LEU A 8 5.41 -12.88 -22.77
N GLY A 9 6.12 -11.84 -23.22
CA GLY A 9 5.53 -10.59 -23.67
C GLY A 9 4.99 -9.70 -22.53
N GLY A 10 4.66 -8.44 -22.84
CA GLY A 10 3.91 -7.53 -21.96
C GLY A 10 4.51 -7.29 -20.56
N ARG A 11 5.42 -6.31 -20.43
CA ARG A 11 5.96 -5.87 -19.13
C ARG A 11 5.48 -4.47 -18.80
N LEU A 12 4.99 -4.31 -17.59
CA LEU A 12 4.70 -3.02 -17.00
C LEU A 12 5.62 -2.77 -15.81
N HIS A 13 5.71 -1.51 -15.42
CA HIS A 13 6.41 -1.13 -14.20
C HIS A 13 5.61 -0.07 -13.48
N PHE A 14 5.67 -0.11 -12.16
CA PHE A 14 5.19 0.94 -11.29
C PHE A 14 6.32 1.30 -10.33
N TYR A 15 6.17 2.44 -9.68
CA TYR A 15 7.10 2.84 -8.64
C TYR A 15 6.41 2.82 -7.29
N ASP A 16 7.08 2.21 -6.32
CA ASP A 16 6.70 2.24 -4.92
C ASP A 16 7.76 3.04 -4.15
N ALA A 17 7.33 3.98 -3.33
CA ALA A 17 8.23 4.80 -2.54
C ALA A 17 8.34 4.21 -1.12
N ALA A 18 9.56 4.05 -0.63
CA ALA A 18 9.81 3.63 0.74
C ALA A 18 9.89 4.84 1.66
N ALA A 19 9.34 4.72 2.86
CA ALA A 19 9.51 5.72 3.90
C ALA A 19 10.89 5.58 4.58
N PRO A 20 11.48 6.69 5.08
CA PRO A 20 12.73 6.64 5.83
C PRO A 20 12.59 5.89 7.16
N ILE A 21 13.72 5.38 7.65
CA ILE A 21 13.89 4.78 8.97
C ILE A 21 14.93 5.58 9.73
N VAL A 22 14.58 5.95 10.97
CA VAL A 22 15.43 6.70 11.90
C VAL A 22 15.76 5.84 13.12
N THR A 23 16.86 6.15 13.80
CA THR A 23 17.25 5.45 15.03
C THR A 23 16.51 6.02 16.24
N TYR A 24 16.11 5.15 17.17
CA TYR A 24 15.39 5.54 18.39
C TYR A 24 16.19 6.50 19.28
N GLU A 25 17.51 6.27 19.39
CA GLU A 25 18.40 7.05 20.25
C GLU A 25 18.57 8.50 19.78
N SER A 26 18.37 8.76 18.48
CA SER A 26 18.51 10.09 17.89
C SER A 26 17.28 10.98 18.06
N LEU A 27 16.16 10.44 18.56
CA LEU A 27 14.91 11.17 18.75
C LEU A 27 14.95 12.05 20.01
N ASP A 28 14.38 13.25 19.93
CA ASP A 28 14.15 14.09 21.10
C ASP A 28 12.89 13.61 21.85
N HIS A 29 13.12 12.70 22.80
CA HIS A 29 12.08 12.09 23.65
C HIS A 29 11.33 13.08 24.56
N SER A 30 11.76 14.35 24.64
CA SER A 30 10.99 15.39 25.34
C SER A 30 9.78 15.89 24.52
N LYS A 31 9.80 15.67 23.19
CA LYS A 31 8.75 16.09 22.24
C LYS A 31 7.95 14.93 21.68
N VAL A 32 8.49 13.72 21.77
CA VAL A 32 7.88 12.48 21.27
C VAL A 32 7.16 11.77 22.42
N TYR A 33 5.96 11.25 22.15
CA TYR A 33 5.22 10.46 23.15
C TYR A 33 4.66 9.18 22.54
N ARG A 34 4.59 8.16 23.38
CA ARG A 34 4.13 6.82 23.03
C ARG A 34 2.62 6.72 23.28
N ALA A 35 1.86 6.39 22.24
CA ALA A 35 0.41 6.23 22.33
C ALA A 35 -0.16 5.49 21.12
N SER A 36 -1.23 4.74 21.37
CA SER A 36 -2.09 4.18 20.31
C SER A 36 -3.32 5.09 20.11
N ARG A 37 -3.96 4.97 18.94
CA ARG A 37 -5.18 5.75 18.67
C ARG A 37 -6.35 5.14 19.45
N TYR A 38 -7.09 5.98 20.18
CA TYR A 38 -8.21 5.53 21.02
C TYR A 38 -7.84 4.47 22.07
N ASP A 39 -6.58 4.44 22.50
CA ASP A 39 -6.04 3.41 23.40
C ASP A 39 -6.21 1.98 22.86
N ARG A 40 -6.21 1.84 21.53
CA ARG A 40 -6.37 0.56 20.81
C ARG A 40 -5.33 0.41 19.71
N GLY A 41 -4.68 -0.75 19.69
CA GLY A 41 -3.79 -1.17 18.60
C GLY A 41 -2.31 -1.08 18.96
N GLU A 42 -1.47 -1.05 17.92
CA GLU A 42 -0.02 -0.95 18.07
C GLU A 42 0.39 0.39 18.68
N ASP A 43 1.51 0.34 19.40
CA ASP A 43 2.00 1.45 20.17
C ASP A 43 3.04 2.26 19.37
N TYR A 44 2.58 3.34 18.75
CA TYR A 44 3.39 4.23 17.93
C TYR A 44 4.08 5.28 18.80
N LEU A 45 5.24 5.75 18.34
CA LEU A 45 5.75 7.04 18.78
C LEU A 45 5.05 8.14 17.98
N ASN A 46 4.67 9.23 18.64
CA ASN A 46 3.88 10.30 18.05
C ASN A 46 4.64 11.61 18.20
N CYS A 47 4.83 12.29 17.07
CA CYS A 47 5.51 13.57 16.95
C CYS A 47 4.44 14.63 16.64
N PRO A 48 3.90 15.30 17.67
CA PRO A 48 2.83 16.27 17.49
C PRO A 48 3.33 17.55 16.87
N MET A 49 2.45 18.20 16.11
CA MET A 49 2.72 19.50 15.51
C MET A 49 1.60 20.47 15.84
N THR A 50 2.01 21.70 16.15
CA THR A 50 1.18 22.90 16.09
C THR A 50 0.79 23.22 14.65
N ARG A 51 -0.14 24.17 14.48
CA ARG A 51 -0.55 24.61 13.14
C ARG A 51 0.60 25.32 12.42
N GLU A 52 1.36 26.10 13.15
CA GLU A 52 2.49 26.89 12.66
C GLU A 52 3.62 25.97 12.17
N GLU A 53 3.98 24.97 12.96
CA GLU A 53 4.97 23.95 12.57
C GLU A 53 4.52 23.16 11.34
N TYR A 54 3.24 22.74 11.30
CA TYR A 54 2.69 22.03 10.14
C TYR A 54 2.78 22.86 8.86
N ILE A 55 2.40 24.13 8.91
CA ILE A 55 2.44 25.01 7.72
C ILE A 55 3.89 25.24 7.27
N ALA A 56 4.83 25.41 8.20
CA ALA A 56 6.24 25.54 7.87
C ALA A 56 6.78 24.26 7.21
N PHE A 57 6.49 23.09 7.78
CA PHE A 57 6.85 21.79 7.23
C PHE A 57 6.25 21.58 5.83
N TYR A 58 4.95 21.83 5.65
CA TYR A 58 4.25 21.73 4.38
C TYR A 58 4.92 22.57 3.29
N ARG A 59 5.23 23.84 3.59
CA ARG A 59 5.89 24.76 2.64
C ARG A 59 7.28 24.26 2.24
N ALA A 60 8.05 23.76 3.20
CA ALA A 60 9.35 23.19 2.94
C ALA A 60 9.26 21.92 2.08
N LEU A 61 8.24 21.10 2.31
CA LEU A 61 8.02 19.83 1.62
C LEU A 61 7.61 20.03 0.14
N VAL A 62 6.67 20.93 -0.15
CA VAL A 62 6.21 21.14 -1.53
C VAL A 62 7.24 21.81 -2.44
N THR A 63 8.24 22.46 -1.85
CA THR A 63 9.36 23.13 -2.53
C THR A 63 10.65 22.32 -2.55
N ALA A 64 10.69 21.17 -1.87
CA ALA A 64 11.89 20.36 -1.75
C ALA A 64 12.29 19.67 -3.05
N GLU A 65 13.60 19.46 -3.22
CA GLU A 65 14.14 18.81 -4.42
C GLU A 65 13.94 17.29 -4.40
N THR A 66 13.44 16.74 -5.50
CA THR A 66 13.32 15.30 -5.71
C THR A 66 14.51 14.74 -6.47
N ALA A 67 14.83 13.47 -6.26
CA ALA A 67 15.77 12.75 -7.10
C ALA A 67 15.24 12.69 -8.56
N PRO A 68 16.13 12.80 -9.57
CA PRO A 68 15.72 12.70 -10.95
C PRO A 68 15.12 11.32 -11.23
N LEU A 69 13.97 11.31 -11.88
CA LEU A 69 13.39 10.13 -12.50
C LEU A 69 13.97 10.06 -13.92
N HIS A 70 14.37 8.89 -14.41
CA HIS A 70 14.94 8.78 -15.76
C HIS A 70 13.92 9.22 -16.82
N GLU A 71 14.34 9.87 -17.91
CA GLU A 71 13.48 10.64 -18.85
C GLU A 71 12.35 9.87 -19.56
N PHE A 72 12.33 8.53 -19.51
CA PHE A 72 11.21 7.70 -20.00
C PHE A 72 10.19 7.34 -18.91
N GLU A 73 10.36 7.85 -17.71
CA GLU A 73 9.56 7.58 -16.52
C GLU A 73 8.57 8.73 -16.34
N THR A 74 7.39 8.64 -16.97
CA THR A 74 6.23 9.30 -16.35
C THR A 74 6.02 8.54 -15.05
N PRO A 75 6.19 9.13 -13.85
CA PRO A 75 5.97 8.40 -12.62
C PRO A 75 4.47 8.08 -12.53
N ARG A 76 4.10 6.88 -12.99
CA ARG A 76 2.83 6.24 -12.64
C ARG A 76 3.00 5.79 -11.20
N VAL A 77 2.80 6.75 -10.30
CA VAL A 77 2.85 6.53 -8.86
C VAL A 77 1.60 5.75 -8.48
N PHE A 78 1.79 4.58 -7.87
CA PHE A 78 0.68 3.82 -7.31
C PHE A 78 -0.01 4.64 -6.20
N GLU A 79 -1.34 4.79 -6.27
CA GLU A 79 -2.07 5.66 -5.34
C GLU A 79 -1.92 5.24 -3.87
N GLY A 80 -1.72 3.95 -3.59
CA GLY A 80 -1.52 3.45 -2.23
C GLY A 80 -0.13 3.73 -1.63
N CYS A 81 0.86 4.07 -2.46
CA CYS A 81 2.24 4.32 -2.04
C CYS A 81 2.78 5.68 -2.53
N MET A 82 1.89 6.68 -2.57
CA MET A 82 2.20 8.01 -3.07
C MET A 82 3.31 8.70 -2.26
N PRO A 83 4.32 9.31 -2.91
CA PRO A 83 5.29 10.15 -2.21
C PRO A 83 4.60 11.29 -1.46
N VAL A 84 5.02 11.55 -0.22
CA VAL A 84 4.43 12.53 0.69
C VAL A 84 4.49 13.95 0.11
N GLU A 85 5.53 14.29 -0.65
CA GLU A 85 5.67 15.56 -1.37
C GLU A 85 4.66 15.70 -2.53
N VAL A 86 4.26 14.59 -3.16
CA VAL A 86 3.23 14.57 -4.21
C VAL A 86 1.85 14.72 -3.57
N MET A 87 1.61 14.03 -2.44
CA MET A 87 0.38 14.21 -1.65
C MET A 87 0.22 15.65 -1.18
N ALA A 88 1.28 16.26 -0.66
CA ALA A 88 1.28 17.64 -0.19
C ALA A 88 0.87 18.62 -1.31
N LYS A 89 1.39 18.44 -2.53
CA LYS A 89 1.04 19.30 -3.68
C LYS A 89 -0.44 19.25 -4.07
N ARG A 90 -1.22 18.26 -3.62
CA ARG A 90 -2.67 18.20 -3.85
C ARG A 90 -3.47 19.16 -2.96
N GLY A 91 -2.86 19.75 -1.93
CA GLY A 91 -3.45 20.80 -1.12
C GLY A 91 -2.84 20.89 0.28
N GLU A 92 -2.83 22.11 0.85
CA GLU A 92 -2.20 22.41 2.15
C GLU A 92 -2.66 21.49 3.28
N MET A 93 -3.93 21.11 3.31
CA MET A 93 -4.50 20.28 4.38
C MET A 93 -4.48 18.78 4.08
N THR A 94 -3.96 18.36 2.92
CA THR A 94 -4.00 16.95 2.48
C THR A 94 -3.34 16.03 3.49
N LEU A 95 -2.18 16.42 4.02
CA LEU A 95 -1.43 15.58 4.96
C LEU A 95 -2.14 15.47 6.32
N ALA A 96 -2.74 16.55 6.81
CA ALA A 96 -3.51 16.58 8.06
C ALA A 96 -4.79 15.72 8.02
N TYR A 97 -5.32 15.42 6.82
CA TYR A 97 -6.41 14.44 6.64
C TYR A 97 -5.91 13.02 6.28
N GLY A 98 -4.65 12.90 5.88
CA GLY A 98 -4.01 11.65 5.48
C GLY A 98 -3.00 11.13 6.52
N PRO A 99 -1.70 11.04 6.17
CA PRO A 99 -0.68 10.42 7.01
C PRO A 99 -0.45 11.16 8.34
N MET A 100 -0.75 12.46 8.40
CA MET A 100 -0.52 13.28 9.60
C MET A 100 -1.77 13.52 10.45
N LYS A 101 -2.84 12.72 10.24
CA LYS A 101 -4.12 12.92 10.93
C LYS A 101 -3.98 12.73 12.46
N PRO A 102 -4.48 13.65 13.31
CA PRO A 102 -4.35 13.55 14.77
C PRO A 102 -5.49 12.75 15.44
N VAL A 103 -6.36 12.10 14.66
CA VAL A 103 -7.59 11.47 15.16
C VAL A 103 -7.30 10.37 16.20
N GLY A 104 -7.89 10.47 17.38
CA GLY A 104 -7.73 9.51 18.48
C GLY A 104 -6.44 9.67 19.28
N LEU A 105 -5.73 10.80 19.14
CA LEU A 105 -4.51 11.14 19.87
C LEU A 105 -4.69 12.46 20.63
N GLU A 106 -4.26 12.50 21.89
CA GLU A 106 -4.32 13.70 22.74
C GLU A 106 -3.04 13.89 23.54
N ILE A 107 -2.70 15.15 23.82
CA ILE A 107 -1.59 15.54 24.68
C ILE A 107 -2.12 16.57 25.66
N GLY A 108 -2.04 16.26 26.96
CA GLY A 108 -2.59 17.13 28.00
C GLY A 108 -4.08 17.44 27.80
N GLY A 109 -4.86 16.47 27.29
CA GLY A 109 -6.29 16.61 26.99
C GLY A 109 -6.62 17.49 25.79
N LYS A 110 -5.63 17.83 24.95
CA LYS A 110 -5.83 18.58 23.71
C LYS A 110 -5.36 17.76 22.51
N ARG A 111 -6.18 17.76 21.46
CA ARG A 111 -5.81 17.16 20.17
C ARG A 111 -4.79 18.07 19.45
N PRO A 112 -3.60 17.55 19.05
CA PRO A 112 -2.66 18.31 18.23
C PRO A 112 -3.25 18.64 16.85
N PHE A 113 -2.64 19.61 16.15
CA PHE A 113 -3.10 19.99 14.81
C PHE A 113 -2.82 18.88 13.79
N ALA A 114 -1.61 18.33 13.85
CA ALA A 114 -1.15 17.21 13.05
C ALA A 114 -0.19 16.32 13.89
N VAL A 115 0.01 15.07 13.48
CA VAL A 115 0.94 14.14 14.16
C VAL A 115 1.68 13.30 13.12
N VAL A 116 2.99 13.22 13.20
CA VAL A 116 3.76 12.18 12.50
C VAL A 116 3.91 10.98 13.42
N GLN A 117 3.52 9.80 12.95
CA GLN A 117 3.68 8.56 13.72
C GLN A 117 4.95 7.84 13.29
N LEU A 118 5.69 7.28 14.24
CA LEU A 118 6.81 6.39 14.00
C LEU A 118 6.45 4.99 14.48
N ARG A 119 6.64 4.00 13.61
CA ARG A 119 6.41 2.58 13.92
C ARG A 119 7.74 1.90 14.15
N GLN A 120 7.83 1.09 15.20
CA GLN A 120 8.97 0.20 15.41
C GLN A 120 9.12 -0.73 14.20
N ASP A 121 10.33 -0.80 13.64
CA ASP A 121 10.64 -1.56 12.42
C ASP A 121 11.41 -2.86 12.73
N ASP A 122 12.16 -2.88 13.83
CA ASP A 122 12.98 -4.01 14.30
C ASP A 122 12.46 -4.60 15.62
N ALA A 123 12.86 -5.83 15.93
CA ALA A 123 12.45 -6.49 17.17
C ALA A 123 13.01 -5.82 18.43
N ASP A 124 14.23 -5.26 18.33
CA ASP A 124 14.95 -4.65 19.46
C ASP A 124 14.48 -3.22 19.76
N GLY A 125 13.65 -2.62 18.90
CA GLY A 125 13.11 -1.28 19.11
C GLY A 125 14.15 -0.19 18.94
N THR A 126 15.16 -0.42 18.10
CA THR A 126 16.22 0.55 17.80
C THR A 126 15.95 1.35 16.53
N LEU A 127 15.06 0.85 15.67
CA LEU A 127 14.74 1.41 14.36
C LEU A 127 13.25 1.76 14.24
N PHE A 128 12.98 2.95 13.73
CA PHE A 128 11.63 3.48 13.61
C PHE A 128 11.35 4.00 12.20
N ASN A 129 10.32 3.43 11.57
CA ASN A 129 9.80 3.86 10.27
C ASN A 129 8.91 5.11 10.42
N ILE A 130 9.09 6.12 9.57
CA ILE A 130 8.20 7.29 9.53
C ILE A 130 6.92 6.94 8.75
N VAL A 131 5.82 6.73 9.46
CA VAL A 131 4.60 6.14 8.90
C VAL A 131 3.95 7.08 7.88
N GLY A 132 3.76 6.60 6.65
CA GLY A 132 3.10 7.35 5.58
C GLY A 132 3.98 8.43 4.93
N PHE A 133 5.29 8.35 5.13
CA PHE A 133 6.29 9.28 4.58
C PHE A 133 7.12 8.64 3.47
N GLN A 134 6.49 7.81 2.64
CA GLN A 134 7.07 7.38 1.38
C GLN A 134 7.55 8.61 0.60
N THR A 135 8.75 8.59 0.02
CA THR A 135 9.30 9.81 -0.61
C THR A 135 10.29 9.53 -1.74
N ASN A 136 10.39 10.49 -2.67
CA ASN A 136 11.42 10.61 -3.69
C ASN A 136 12.32 11.84 -3.49
N LEU A 137 12.25 12.49 -2.32
CA LEU A 137 13.15 13.59 -2.00
C LEU A 137 14.61 13.15 -2.04
N LYS A 138 15.51 14.03 -2.48
CA LYS A 138 16.95 13.80 -2.34
C LYS A 138 17.30 13.61 -0.86
N PHE A 139 18.31 12.81 -0.54
CA PHE A 139 18.65 12.54 0.88
C PHE A 139 18.96 13.81 1.71
N PRO A 140 19.66 14.84 1.18
CA PRO A 140 19.80 16.11 1.90
C PRO A 140 18.47 16.79 2.19
N GLU A 141 17.51 16.70 1.27
CA GLU A 141 16.16 17.28 1.44
C GLU A 141 15.33 16.49 2.43
N GLN A 142 15.47 15.17 2.49
CA GLN A 142 14.85 14.37 3.54
C GLN A 142 15.33 14.82 4.93
N ARG A 143 16.65 14.97 5.13
CA ARG A 143 17.19 15.50 6.41
C ARG A 143 16.64 16.89 6.72
N ARG A 144 16.67 17.80 5.74
CA ARG A 144 16.24 19.19 5.91
C ARG A 144 14.75 19.30 6.25
N VAL A 145 13.90 18.58 5.53
CA VAL A 145 12.44 18.70 5.62
C VAL A 145 11.90 17.88 6.80
N PHE A 146 12.30 16.61 6.91
CA PHE A 146 11.82 15.75 8.00
C PHE A 146 12.45 16.11 9.35
N GLY A 147 13.63 16.75 9.36
CA GLY A 147 14.18 17.39 10.56
C GLY A 147 13.35 18.56 11.09
N MET A 148 12.35 19.05 10.35
CA MET A 148 11.40 20.04 10.87
C MET A 148 10.26 19.42 11.70
N ILE A 149 10.18 18.08 11.76
CA ILE A 149 9.20 17.37 12.58
C ILE A 149 9.69 17.42 14.04
N PRO A 150 8.87 17.91 15.00
CA PRO A 150 9.26 17.94 16.41
C PRO A 150 9.64 16.55 16.91
N GLY A 151 10.85 16.40 17.45
CA GLY A 151 11.40 15.11 17.84
C GLY A 151 12.46 14.55 16.89
N LEU A 152 12.50 15.03 15.64
CA LEU A 152 13.39 14.53 14.59
C LEU A 152 14.48 15.53 14.17
N GLU A 153 14.67 16.62 14.93
CA GLU A 153 15.58 17.71 14.57
C GLU A 153 17.02 17.25 14.31
N ASN A 154 17.45 16.23 15.07
CA ASN A 154 18.78 15.61 14.95
C ASN A 154 18.69 14.12 14.60
N ALA A 155 17.59 13.69 13.97
CA ALA A 155 17.36 12.28 13.69
C ALA A 155 18.47 11.69 12.79
N GLU A 156 18.98 10.54 13.19
CA GLU A 156 19.93 9.75 12.43
C GLU A 156 19.18 8.74 11.56
N TYR A 157 19.42 8.78 10.25
CA TYR A 157 18.75 7.92 9.30
C TYR A 157 19.52 6.61 9.12
N ALA A 158 18.94 5.52 9.62
CA ALA A 158 19.41 4.17 9.30
C ALA A 158 19.15 3.84 7.83
N ARG A 159 18.05 4.36 7.26
CA ARG A 159 17.73 4.25 5.83
C ARG A 159 16.95 5.46 5.35
N TYR A 160 17.35 6.03 4.22
CA TYR A 160 16.57 7.07 3.55
C TYR A 160 15.41 6.47 2.74
N GLY A 161 14.36 7.26 2.54
CA GLY A 161 13.30 6.92 1.61
C GLY A 161 13.82 6.94 0.18
N VAL A 162 13.32 6.04 -0.66
CA VAL A 162 13.72 5.89 -2.06
C VAL A 162 12.53 5.40 -2.88
N MET A 163 12.49 5.76 -4.17
CA MET A 163 11.57 5.13 -5.12
C MET A 163 12.18 3.84 -5.67
N HIS A 164 11.47 2.72 -5.48
CA HIS A 164 11.77 1.43 -6.08
C HIS A 164 10.93 1.23 -7.33
N ARG A 165 11.59 0.86 -8.43
CA ARG A 165 10.91 0.39 -9.63
C ARG A 165 10.51 -1.07 -9.46
N ASN A 166 9.22 -1.33 -9.39
CA ASN A 166 8.66 -2.67 -9.36
C ASN A 166 8.18 -3.06 -10.76
N THR A 167 8.64 -4.22 -11.23
CA THR A 167 8.21 -4.78 -12.53
C THR A 167 7.11 -5.79 -12.29
N PHE A 168 6.04 -5.71 -13.09
CA PHE A 168 4.92 -6.64 -13.06
C PHE A 168 4.47 -6.98 -14.48
N LEU A 169 3.70 -8.05 -14.60
CA LEU A 169 3.16 -8.54 -15.85
C LEU A 169 2.04 -7.63 -16.36
N GLU A 170 1.90 -7.54 -17.68
CA GLU A 170 0.65 -7.05 -18.29
C GLU A 170 -0.44 -8.14 -18.17
N SER A 171 -0.78 -8.48 -16.93
CA SER A 171 -1.59 -9.64 -16.57
C SER A 171 -2.92 -9.78 -17.29
N PRO A 172 -3.67 -8.71 -17.64
CA PRO A 172 -4.92 -8.86 -18.38
C PRO A 172 -4.75 -9.54 -19.75
N LYS A 173 -3.56 -9.42 -20.36
CA LYS A 173 -3.22 -10.09 -21.61
C LYS A 173 -2.61 -11.47 -21.42
N LEU A 174 -2.00 -11.73 -20.26
CA LEU A 174 -1.15 -12.90 -20.04
C LEU A 174 -1.77 -13.97 -19.16
N LEU A 175 -2.65 -13.60 -18.23
CA LEU A 175 -3.16 -14.49 -17.19
C LEU A 175 -4.66 -14.71 -17.33
N HIS A 176 -5.08 -15.93 -17.01
CA HIS A 176 -6.46 -16.27 -16.67
C HIS A 176 -6.77 -15.87 -15.22
N ALA A 177 -8.05 -15.93 -14.81
CA ALA A 177 -8.48 -15.57 -13.45
C ALA A 177 -7.99 -16.57 -12.39
N ASP A 178 -7.58 -17.77 -12.79
CA ASP A 178 -6.89 -18.76 -11.95
C ASP A 178 -5.37 -18.48 -11.80
N TYR A 179 -4.90 -17.34 -12.34
CA TYR A 179 -3.50 -16.96 -12.44
C TYR A 179 -2.62 -17.86 -13.32
N GLN A 180 -3.21 -18.75 -14.11
CA GLN A 180 -2.49 -19.52 -15.12
C GLN A 180 -2.14 -18.65 -16.33
N VAL A 181 -0.95 -18.86 -16.89
CA VAL A 181 -0.52 -18.22 -18.14
C VAL A 181 -1.32 -18.77 -19.31
N ARG A 182 -1.97 -17.88 -20.07
CA ARG A 182 -2.83 -18.23 -21.21
C ARG A 182 -2.12 -19.04 -22.29
N GLU A 183 -0.90 -18.63 -22.63
CA GLU A 183 -0.11 -19.26 -23.69
C GLU A 183 0.73 -20.45 -23.22
N ARG A 184 0.79 -20.70 -21.90
CA ARG A 184 1.59 -21.77 -21.31
C ARG A 184 0.85 -22.45 -20.16
N PRO A 185 -0.07 -23.38 -20.47
CA PRO A 185 -0.77 -24.17 -19.46
C PRO A 185 0.21 -24.87 -18.49
N GLY A 186 -0.14 -24.90 -17.21
CA GLY A 186 0.72 -25.43 -16.13
C GLY A 186 1.73 -24.43 -15.56
N LEU A 187 1.90 -23.24 -16.15
CA LEU A 187 2.66 -22.14 -15.56
C LEU A 187 1.71 -21.14 -14.88
N PHE A 188 2.00 -20.81 -13.62
CA PHE A 188 1.20 -19.88 -12.81
C PHE A 188 2.10 -18.77 -12.25
N PHE A 189 1.53 -17.57 -12.08
CA PHE A 189 2.18 -16.45 -11.39
C PHE A 189 1.33 -16.01 -10.21
N ALA A 190 1.94 -15.64 -9.09
CA ALA A 190 1.22 -15.13 -7.93
C ALA A 190 2.03 -14.05 -7.21
N GLY A 191 1.36 -13.27 -6.36
CA GLY A 191 1.96 -12.13 -5.68
C GLY A 191 2.12 -10.92 -6.56
N GLN A 192 2.91 -9.96 -6.09
CA GLN A 192 3.07 -8.64 -6.69
C GLN A 192 3.41 -8.63 -8.19
N ILE A 193 4.10 -9.67 -8.69
CA ILE A 193 4.42 -9.81 -10.12
C ILE A 193 3.18 -9.87 -11.02
N THR A 194 2.02 -10.23 -10.47
CA THR A 194 0.73 -10.28 -11.18
C THR A 194 0.00 -8.94 -11.22
N GLY A 195 0.45 -7.93 -10.47
CA GLY A 195 -0.30 -6.68 -10.31
C GLY A 195 -1.33 -6.71 -9.18
N VAL A 196 -1.21 -7.63 -8.23
CA VAL A 196 -1.83 -7.44 -6.90
C VAL A 196 -0.87 -6.64 -6.00
N GLU A 197 -1.41 -5.92 -5.03
CA GLU A 197 -0.59 -5.15 -4.09
C GLU A 197 -1.04 -5.34 -2.64
N GLY A 198 -0.08 -5.59 -1.76
CA GLY A 198 -0.32 -5.90 -0.35
C GLY A 198 -0.01 -7.36 0.00
N TYR A 199 0.30 -7.60 1.28
CA TYR A 199 0.68 -8.94 1.77
C TYR A 199 -0.49 -9.92 1.69
N VAL A 200 -1.71 -9.47 2.04
CA VAL A 200 -2.91 -10.31 2.05
C VAL A 200 -3.31 -10.67 0.61
N GLU A 201 -3.23 -9.72 -0.30
CA GLU A 201 -3.50 -9.89 -1.73
C GLU A 201 -2.47 -10.82 -2.40
N SER A 202 -1.20 -10.69 -2.01
CA SER A 202 -0.15 -11.59 -2.48
C SER A 202 -0.34 -13.01 -1.95
N ALA A 203 -0.69 -13.17 -0.67
CA ALA A 203 -1.03 -14.47 -0.10
C ALA A 203 -2.28 -15.08 -0.74
N SER A 204 -3.30 -14.26 -1.00
CA SER A 204 -4.56 -14.67 -1.66
C SER A 204 -4.32 -15.18 -3.07
N SER A 205 -3.54 -14.45 -3.88
CA SER A 205 -3.19 -14.90 -5.23
C SER A 205 -2.34 -16.17 -5.21
N GLY A 206 -1.41 -16.30 -4.26
CA GLY A 206 -0.63 -17.51 -4.06
C GLY A 206 -1.48 -18.72 -3.68
N LEU A 207 -2.45 -18.53 -2.79
CA LEU A 207 -3.41 -19.56 -2.41
C LEU A 207 -4.22 -20.04 -3.61
N LEU A 208 -4.81 -19.11 -4.37
CA LEU A 208 -5.61 -19.43 -5.56
C LEU A 208 -4.76 -20.18 -6.60
N ALA A 209 -3.62 -19.61 -6.99
CA ALA A 209 -2.71 -20.22 -7.95
C ALA A 209 -2.23 -21.62 -7.52
N GLY A 210 -1.99 -21.82 -6.22
CA GLY A 210 -1.59 -23.11 -5.66
C GLY A 210 -2.71 -24.16 -5.72
N ILE A 211 -3.95 -23.78 -5.38
CA ILE A 211 -5.13 -24.65 -5.51
C ILE A 211 -5.30 -25.07 -6.98
N GLU A 212 -5.22 -24.11 -7.90
CA GLU A 212 -5.44 -24.35 -9.33
C GLU A 212 -4.30 -25.16 -9.96
N MET A 213 -3.06 -24.95 -9.54
CA MET A 213 -1.94 -25.79 -9.94
C MET A 213 -2.14 -27.25 -9.50
N ALA A 214 -2.55 -27.48 -8.26
CA ALA A 214 -2.83 -28.84 -7.77
C ALA A 214 -3.95 -29.51 -8.56
N ARG A 215 -5.03 -28.77 -8.85
CA ARG A 215 -6.15 -29.27 -9.66
C ARG A 215 -5.75 -29.57 -11.09
N TRP A 216 -4.93 -28.72 -11.70
CA TRP A 216 -4.40 -28.93 -13.05
C TRP A 216 -3.56 -30.20 -13.13
N LEU A 217 -2.70 -30.46 -12.13
CA LEU A 217 -1.92 -31.71 -12.03
C LEU A 217 -2.82 -32.95 -11.89
N ASP A 218 -3.94 -32.81 -11.20
CA ASP A 218 -4.96 -33.86 -11.03
C ASP A 218 -5.92 -34.00 -12.24
N GLY A 219 -5.78 -33.17 -13.28
CA GLY A 219 -6.70 -33.14 -14.42
C GLY A 219 -8.13 -32.70 -14.07
N LYS A 220 -8.31 -31.97 -12.95
CA LYS A 220 -9.60 -31.43 -12.50
C LYS A 220 -9.88 -30.07 -13.16
N PRO A 221 -11.15 -29.72 -13.40
CA PRO A 221 -11.50 -28.39 -13.91
C PRO A 221 -11.17 -27.30 -12.86
N PRO A 222 -10.90 -26.06 -13.28
CA PRO A 222 -10.61 -24.98 -12.36
C PRO A 222 -11.81 -24.64 -11.47
N VAL A 223 -11.54 -24.10 -10.27
CA VAL A 223 -12.57 -23.62 -9.36
C VAL A 223 -12.95 -22.19 -9.77
N ASP A 224 -14.26 -21.94 -9.86
CA ASP A 224 -14.72 -20.57 -10.02
C ASP A 224 -14.64 -19.83 -8.67
N PHE A 225 -13.69 -18.91 -8.56
CA PHE A 225 -13.67 -17.90 -7.51
C PHE A 225 -14.40 -16.66 -8.02
N PRO A 226 -15.68 -16.45 -7.64
CA PRO A 226 -16.47 -15.40 -8.24
C PRO A 226 -16.03 -14.01 -7.75
N ALA A 227 -16.22 -12.99 -8.60
CA ALA A 227 -15.95 -11.60 -8.29
C ALA A 227 -16.82 -11.01 -7.16
N THR A 228 -17.77 -11.78 -6.65
CA THR A 228 -18.52 -11.48 -5.42
C THR A 228 -17.69 -11.68 -4.15
N THR A 229 -16.57 -12.42 -4.23
CA THR A 229 -15.58 -12.62 -3.16
C THR A 229 -14.37 -11.72 -3.34
N ALA A 230 -13.66 -11.41 -2.24
CA ALA A 230 -12.42 -10.64 -2.29
C ALA A 230 -11.33 -11.33 -3.14
N ILE A 231 -11.18 -12.65 -2.97
CA ILE A 231 -10.21 -13.50 -3.68
C ILE A 231 -10.49 -13.47 -5.19
N GLY A 232 -11.74 -13.78 -5.58
CA GLY A 232 -12.15 -13.78 -6.98
C GLY A 232 -12.09 -12.39 -7.60
N ALA A 233 -12.53 -11.34 -6.90
CA ALA A 233 -12.52 -9.99 -7.45
C ALA A 233 -11.12 -9.52 -7.85
N LEU A 234 -10.09 -9.83 -7.04
CA LEU A 234 -8.69 -9.55 -7.39
C LEU A 234 -8.25 -10.32 -8.65
N ALA A 235 -8.54 -11.62 -8.69
CA ALA A 235 -8.23 -12.49 -9.83
C ALA A 235 -8.88 -12.01 -11.14
N HIS A 236 -10.17 -11.67 -11.09
CA HIS A 236 -10.93 -11.14 -12.23
C HIS A 236 -10.44 -9.75 -12.64
N TYR A 237 -10.04 -8.90 -11.70
CA TYR A 237 -9.44 -7.60 -12.01
C TYR A 237 -8.12 -7.77 -12.75
N VAL A 238 -7.20 -8.56 -12.20
CA VAL A 238 -5.85 -8.79 -12.77
C VAL A 238 -5.90 -9.45 -14.14
N SER A 239 -6.86 -10.36 -14.37
CA SER A 239 -6.98 -11.10 -15.64
C SER A 239 -7.90 -10.44 -16.66
N GLY A 240 -8.73 -9.49 -16.25
CA GLY A 240 -9.86 -8.98 -17.04
C GLY A 240 -9.95 -7.46 -17.17
N TYR A 241 -8.99 -6.70 -16.61
CA TYR A 241 -8.96 -5.24 -16.75
C TYR A 241 -8.93 -4.82 -18.24
N ARG A 242 -9.89 -3.98 -18.64
CA ARG A 242 -10.09 -3.55 -20.05
C ARG A 242 -9.60 -2.13 -20.35
N GLY A 243 -9.13 -1.40 -19.34
CA GLY A 243 -8.56 -0.07 -19.55
C GLY A 243 -7.19 -0.14 -20.21
N SER A 244 -6.71 1.01 -20.69
CA SER A 244 -5.37 1.14 -21.28
C SER A 244 -4.25 1.32 -20.25
N ASP A 245 -4.58 1.49 -18.97
CA ASP A 245 -3.64 1.77 -17.87
C ASP A 245 -3.82 0.79 -16.71
N PHE A 246 -3.47 -0.48 -16.95
CA PHE A 246 -3.47 -1.48 -15.89
C PHE A 246 -2.40 -1.14 -14.84
N GLN A 247 -2.83 -1.02 -13.59
CA GLN A 247 -1.99 -0.74 -12.44
C GLN A 247 -2.18 -1.83 -11.38
N PRO A 248 -1.18 -2.02 -10.49
CA PRO A 248 -1.37 -2.86 -9.33
C PRO A 248 -2.63 -2.47 -8.53
N MET A 249 -3.24 -3.43 -7.86
CA MET A 249 -4.50 -3.22 -7.15
C MET A 249 -4.50 -3.94 -5.81
N ASN A 250 -4.86 -3.21 -4.76
CA ASN A 250 -5.22 -3.77 -3.47
C ASN A 250 -6.70 -4.18 -3.46
N VAL A 251 -7.10 -5.02 -2.50
CA VAL A 251 -8.51 -5.42 -2.44
C VAL A 251 -9.37 -4.26 -1.96
N THR A 252 -10.43 -3.95 -2.72
CA THR A 252 -11.43 -2.95 -2.34
C THR A 252 -12.83 -3.46 -2.65
N PHE A 253 -13.84 -2.96 -1.92
CA PHE A 253 -15.24 -3.22 -2.28
C PHE A 253 -15.63 -2.68 -3.67
N GLY A 254 -14.82 -1.80 -4.27
CA GLY A 254 -15.07 -1.22 -5.59
C GLY A 254 -14.82 -2.19 -6.75
N ILE A 255 -13.95 -3.18 -6.56
CA ILE A 255 -13.66 -4.21 -7.58
C ILE A 255 -14.53 -5.47 -7.42
N MET A 256 -15.26 -5.57 -6.30
CA MET A 256 -16.19 -6.67 -6.06
C MET A 256 -17.53 -6.42 -6.75
N THR A 257 -18.20 -7.48 -7.21
CA THR A 257 -19.55 -7.39 -7.73
C THR A 257 -20.49 -6.77 -6.69
N PRO A 258 -21.23 -5.69 -7.01
CA PRO A 258 -22.11 -5.04 -6.04
C PRO A 258 -23.27 -5.95 -5.59
N LEU A 259 -23.99 -5.53 -4.56
CA LEU A 259 -25.30 -6.13 -4.22
C LEU A 259 -26.33 -5.69 -5.27
N PRO A 260 -27.29 -6.56 -5.67
CA PRO A 260 -28.40 -6.17 -6.54
C PRO A 260 -29.19 -4.98 -5.99
N GLU A 261 -29.44 -4.99 -4.67
CA GLU A 261 -30.13 -3.91 -3.94
C GLU A 261 -29.24 -3.39 -2.80
N PRO A 262 -28.29 -2.49 -3.09
CA PRO A 262 -27.33 -2.04 -2.10
C PRO A 262 -27.99 -1.07 -1.10
N PRO A 263 -27.80 -1.25 0.22
CA PRO A 263 -28.19 -0.25 1.20
C PRO A 263 -27.58 1.12 0.90
N LYS A 264 -28.34 2.19 1.17
CA LYS A 264 -27.83 3.58 1.04
C LYS A 264 -26.68 3.84 2.02
N ASN A 265 -26.74 3.23 3.21
CA ASN A 265 -25.69 3.35 4.21
C ASN A 265 -24.43 2.58 3.76
N LYS A 266 -23.31 3.29 3.60
CA LYS A 266 -22.04 2.72 3.12
C LYS A 266 -21.53 1.58 4.01
N ARG A 267 -21.64 1.72 5.34
CA ARG A 267 -21.17 0.70 6.30
C ARG A 267 -22.02 -0.56 6.21
N GLU A 268 -23.35 -0.41 6.19
CA GLU A 268 -24.27 -1.54 6.05
C GLU A 268 -24.07 -2.27 4.72
N ARG A 269 -23.89 -1.52 3.63
CA ARG A 269 -23.61 -2.08 2.31
C ARG A 269 -22.34 -2.93 2.31
N TYR A 270 -21.25 -2.43 2.88
CA TYR A 270 -19.99 -3.17 2.94
C TYR A 270 -20.07 -4.40 3.85
N LEU A 271 -20.81 -4.32 4.96
CA LEU A 271 -21.06 -5.46 5.82
C LEU A 271 -21.80 -6.58 5.06
N LYS A 272 -22.91 -6.26 4.38
CA LYS A 272 -23.68 -7.25 3.60
C LYS A 272 -22.87 -7.84 2.44
N MET A 273 -22.03 -7.04 1.78
CA MET A 273 -21.10 -7.54 0.75
C MET A 273 -20.09 -8.54 1.34
N ALA A 274 -19.56 -8.25 2.52
CA ALA A 274 -18.62 -9.14 3.21
C ALA A 274 -19.28 -10.43 3.68
N GLU A 275 -20.49 -10.36 4.25
CA GLU A 275 -21.27 -11.53 4.68
C GLU A 275 -21.54 -12.48 3.51
N ARG A 276 -22.06 -11.95 2.40
CA ARG A 276 -22.27 -12.73 1.16
C ARG A 276 -20.96 -13.38 0.67
N ALA A 277 -19.86 -12.63 0.67
CA ALA A 277 -18.57 -13.14 0.23
C ALA A 277 -18.08 -14.29 1.13
N LEU A 278 -18.24 -14.17 2.45
CA LEU A 278 -17.82 -15.19 3.42
C LEU A 278 -18.67 -16.47 3.32
N GLU A 279 -19.96 -16.36 3.03
CA GLU A 279 -20.83 -17.52 2.76
C GLU A 279 -20.35 -18.30 1.54
N ILE A 280 -20.10 -17.60 0.42
CA ILE A 280 -19.58 -18.22 -0.80
C ILE A 280 -18.22 -18.91 -0.54
N VAL A 281 -17.31 -18.27 0.19
CA VAL A 281 -16.00 -18.87 0.51
C VAL A 281 -16.16 -20.14 1.38
N LYS A 282 -17.12 -20.18 2.29
CA LYS A 282 -17.40 -21.39 3.09
C LYS A 282 -17.91 -22.54 2.23
N GLU A 283 -18.78 -22.24 1.27
CA GLU A 283 -19.29 -23.23 0.31
C GLU A 283 -18.16 -23.77 -0.58
N LEU A 284 -17.32 -22.87 -1.13
CA LEU A 284 -16.15 -23.25 -1.93
C LEU A 284 -15.20 -24.16 -1.15
N LYS A 285 -14.90 -23.85 0.12
CA LYS A 285 -14.04 -24.68 0.98
C LYS A 285 -14.58 -26.10 1.18
N THR A 286 -15.89 -26.28 1.15
CA THR A 286 -16.52 -27.59 1.34
C THR A 286 -16.46 -28.43 0.05
N ASN A 287 -16.32 -27.78 -1.10
CA ASN A 287 -16.40 -28.39 -2.43
C ASN A 287 -15.04 -28.50 -3.15
N CYS A 288 -13.96 -27.98 -2.58
CA CYS A 288 -12.59 -28.03 -3.08
C CYS A 288 -11.72 -28.98 -2.26
#